data_AF-A0AAV0Y4H2-F1
#
_entry.id   AF-A0AAV0Y4H2-F1
#
_cell.length_a   1.000
_cell.length_b   1.000
_cell.length_c   1.000
_cell.angle_alpha   90.00
_cell.angle_beta   90.00
_cell.angle_gamma   90.00
#
_symmetry.space_group_name_H-M   'P 1'
#
loop_
_entity.id
_entity.type
_entity.pdbx_description
1 polymer ?
#
loop_
_entity_poly.entity_id
_entity_poly.type
_entity_poly.pdbx_seq_one_letter_code
_entity_poly.pdbx_strand_id
1 'polypeptide(L)'
;MVNLCIVKECNNSSTLTVKKCIMFKLPKDELRRKNWLINCGRQDLLEQSTVRRYVCSDHFEDKMYSNPDRTVLLPTAVPTDFSLIFKEHACSTSCVDTSISDPLFNNSVATSTPTKQKESISISCSLSPSSSYSADCSISSSTQTTQTTQILSLHTPRKKKYRSELREIKNKYEQLEQKMNALSEEVAMKNSANAIDVTSVELFNRVVEAHLPPNLCMIIKQYVEMGKKKPQGYRYSSQIKQLALTIYFFGPRVYTFLKSLLQLPSPKTLRRVTERINIVPGLNDIIFETMDLKISNIKDDAKDCVLCVDEMSIKTYLFYNLSQDYIVGFNNSYDRKTYEPAKQVLCFMLRSINYDWKQPIAYCFYQ
;
A
#
# COMPACT_ATOMS: atom_id res chain seq x y z
N MET A 1 -6.99 6.77 12.92
CA MET A 1 -6.95 6.67 14.40
C MET A 1 -7.71 5.40 14.72
N VAL A 2 -7.03 4.36 15.16
CA VAL A 2 -7.63 3.05 15.46
C VAL A 2 -8.24 3.12 16.85
N ASN A 3 -9.51 2.72 17.00
CA ASN A 3 -10.15 2.66 18.31
C ASN A 3 -9.78 1.33 18.95
N LEU A 4 -9.10 1.37 20.10
CA LEU A 4 -8.67 0.20 20.87
C LEU A 4 -9.61 -0.03 22.05
N CYS A 5 -9.83 -1.30 22.40
CA CYS A 5 -10.56 -1.65 23.61
C CYS A 5 -9.75 -1.29 24.85
N ILE A 6 -10.40 -0.76 25.88
CA ILE A 6 -9.74 -0.35 27.13
C ILE A 6 -9.57 -1.50 28.13
N VAL A 7 -10.30 -2.60 27.95
CA VAL A 7 -10.26 -3.76 28.82
C VAL A 7 -8.86 -4.37 28.79
N LYS A 8 -8.29 -4.64 29.96
CA LYS A 8 -6.98 -5.28 30.09
C LYS A 8 -6.98 -6.60 29.32
N GLU A 9 -5.91 -6.87 28.58
CA GLU A 9 -5.70 -8.10 27.79
C GLU A 9 -6.65 -8.27 26.58
N CYS A 10 -7.46 -7.27 26.26
CA CYS A 10 -8.27 -7.27 25.04
C CYS A 10 -7.51 -6.66 23.87
N ASN A 11 -7.16 -7.48 22.88
CA ASN A 11 -6.49 -7.03 21.65
C ASN A 11 -7.46 -6.53 20.56
N ASN A 12 -8.76 -6.43 20.88
CA ASN A 12 -9.76 -6.01 19.91
C ASN A 12 -9.62 -4.52 19.57
N SER A 13 -9.70 -4.25 18.27
CA SER A 13 -9.70 -2.89 17.74
C SER A 13 -10.74 -2.72 16.63
N SER A 14 -11.02 -1.48 16.24
CA SER A 14 -11.91 -1.17 15.12
C SER A 14 -11.48 -1.78 13.77
N THR A 15 -10.24 -2.25 13.65
CA THR A 15 -9.65 -2.75 12.39
C THR A 15 -9.09 -4.16 12.45
N LEU A 16 -8.87 -4.72 13.66
CA LEU A 16 -8.08 -5.93 13.86
C LEU A 16 -8.84 -6.88 14.80
N THR A 17 -9.87 -7.53 14.27
CA THR A 17 -10.70 -8.52 14.99
C THR A 17 -11.10 -9.64 14.04
N VAL A 18 -11.04 -10.90 14.52
CA VAL A 18 -11.40 -12.11 13.74
C VAL A 18 -12.91 -12.17 13.47
N LYS A 19 -13.71 -11.52 14.32
CA LYS A 19 -15.14 -11.23 14.14
C LYS A 19 -15.33 -9.72 14.24
N LYS A 20 -16.15 -9.11 13.39
CA LYS A 20 -16.34 -7.65 13.32
C LYS A 20 -16.98 -7.09 14.62
N CYS A 21 -16.18 -6.79 15.64
CA CYS A 21 -16.65 -6.26 16.92
C CYS A 21 -17.03 -4.77 16.82
N ILE A 22 -18.07 -4.35 17.53
CA ILE A 22 -18.48 -2.94 17.61
C ILE A 22 -17.79 -2.27 18.79
N MET A 23 -17.35 -1.03 18.63
CA MET A 23 -16.63 -0.28 19.66
C MET A 23 -17.54 0.77 20.30
N PHE A 24 -17.95 0.54 21.54
CA PHE A 24 -18.81 1.45 22.31
C PHE A 24 -17.96 2.48 23.05
N LYS A 25 -18.29 3.75 22.84
CA LYS A 25 -17.65 4.85 23.57
C LYS A 25 -18.10 4.83 25.03
N LEU A 26 -17.20 5.17 25.96
CA LEU A 26 -17.58 5.35 27.36
C LEU A 26 -18.76 6.34 27.52
N PRO A 27 -19.74 6.02 28.39
CA PRO A 27 -20.87 6.88 28.68
C PRO A 27 -20.44 8.29 29.13
N LYS A 28 -21.25 9.29 28.77
CA LYS A 28 -21.07 10.66 29.26
C LYS A 28 -21.46 10.78 30.75
N ASP A 29 -22.46 10.01 31.17
CA ASP A 29 -22.98 9.98 32.54
C ASP A 29 -21.89 9.52 33.51
N GLU A 30 -21.62 10.32 34.54
CA GLU A 30 -20.47 10.10 35.42
C GLU A 30 -20.57 8.81 36.22
N LEU A 31 -21.75 8.52 36.77
CA LEU A 31 -21.99 7.29 37.54
C LEU A 31 -21.81 6.05 36.66
N ARG A 32 -22.39 6.06 35.46
CA ARG A 32 -22.30 4.94 34.52
C ARG A 32 -20.87 4.74 34.00
N ARG A 33 -20.16 5.84 33.74
CA ARG A 33 -18.74 5.85 33.35
C ARG A 33 -17.85 5.24 34.44
N LYS A 34 -18.07 5.62 35.71
CA LYS A 34 -17.36 5.04 36.86
C LYS A 34 -17.58 3.53 36.93
N ASN A 35 -18.82 3.06 36.83
CA ASN A 35 -19.15 1.63 36.85
C ASN A 35 -18.45 0.86 35.71
N TRP A 36 -18.42 1.42 34.49
CA TRP A 36 -17.72 0.80 33.37
C TRP A 36 -16.21 0.68 33.62
N LEU A 37 -15.57 1.72 34.15
CA LEU A 37 -14.14 1.72 34.44
C LEU A 37 -13.76 0.75 35.56
N ILE A 38 -14.59 0.65 36.59
CA ILE A 38 -14.42 -0.30 37.70
C ILE A 38 -14.47 -1.72 37.15
N ASN A 39 -15.49 -2.05 36.36
CA ASN A 39 -15.62 -3.39 35.79
C ASN A 39 -14.49 -3.73 34.82
N CYS A 40 -13.98 -2.76 34.05
CA CYS A 40 -12.84 -2.98 33.15
C CYS A 40 -11.48 -3.08 33.88
N GLY A 41 -11.44 -2.97 35.21
CA GLY A 41 -10.21 -3.02 36.01
C GLY A 41 -9.26 -1.82 35.77
N ARG A 42 -9.84 -0.65 35.45
CA ARG A 42 -9.13 0.59 35.09
C ARG A 42 -9.50 1.77 36.00
N GLN A 43 -9.38 1.58 37.32
CA GLN A 43 -9.60 2.64 38.31
C GLN A 43 -8.60 3.80 38.17
N ASP A 44 -7.43 3.55 37.58
CA ASP A 44 -6.41 4.55 37.22
C ASP A 44 -6.95 5.68 36.32
N LEU A 45 -8.08 5.45 35.66
CA LEU A 45 -8.66 6.36 34.69
C LEU A 45 -9.86 7.16 35.20
N LEU A 46 -10.23 7.01 36.49
CA LEU A 46 -11.39 7.68 37.10
C LEU A 46 -11.25 9.21 37.13
N GLU A 47 -10.02 9.71 37.30
CA GLU A 47 -9.72 11.15 37.39
C GLU A 47 -9.41 11.79 36.02
N GLN A 48 -9.25 10.99 34.97
CA GLN A 48 -8.89 11.49 33.63
C GLN A 48 -10.14 11.73 32.77
N SER A 49 -10.55 13.00 32.63
CA SER A 49 -11.87 13.38 32.12
C SER A 49 -12.07 13.34 30.60
N THR A 50 -11.06 13.09 29.75
CA THR A 50 -11.18 13.51 28.33
C THR A 50 -10.53 12.64 27.25
N VAL A 51 -10.23 11.36 27.48
CA VAL A 51 -9.73 10.52 26.37
C VAL A 51 -10.89 9.75 25.72
N ARG A 52 -11.03 9.84 24.38
CA ARG A 52 -11.94 9.04 23.56
C ARG A 52 -11.59 7.54 23.70
N ARG A 53 -12.15 6.91 24.72
CA ARG A 53 -11.92 5.51 25.10
C ARG A 53 -13.13 4.66 24.73
N TYR A 54 -12.89 3.39 24.43
CA TYR A 54 -13.89 2.47 23.92
C TYR A 54 -13.81 1.11 24.59
N VAL A 55 -14.95 0.41 24.64
CA VAL A 55 -15.07 -1.00 25.04
C VAL A 55 -15.69 -1.76 23.87
N CYS A 56 -15.16 -2.93 23.52
CA CYS A 56 -15.70 -3.73 22.42
C CYS A 56 -16.98 -4.48 22.82
N SER A 57 -17.76 -4.90 21.83
CA SER A 57 -19.02 -5.64 22.00
C SER A 57 -18.90 -6.96 22.75
N ASP A 58 -17.71 -7.56 22.75
CA ASP A 58 -17.48 -8.89 23.35
C ASP A 58 -17.49 -8.86 24.88
N HIS A 59 -17.52 -7.67 25.48
CA HIS A 59 -17.56 -7.51 26.94
C HIS A 59 -18.97 -7.32 27.52
N PHE A 60 -20.00 -7.41 26.68
CA PHE A 60 -21.40 -7.28 27.10
C PHE A 60 -22.16 -8.54 26.75
N GLU A 61 -22.96 -9.02 27.69
CA GLU A 61 -23.86 -10.15 27.46
C GLU A 61 -24.97 -9.80 26.45
N ASP A 62 -25.50 -10.81 25.76
CA ASP A 62 -26.52 -10.65 24.71
C ASP A 62 -27.80 -9.96 25.22
N LYS A 63 -28.15 -10.20 26.49
CA LYS A 63 -29.30 -9.57 27.16
C LYS A 63 -29.15 -8.05 27.37
N MET A 64 -27.94 -7.51 27.21
CA MET A 64 -27.63 -6.09 27.43
C MET A 64 -27.80 -5.25 26.15
N TYR A 65 -28.19 -5.87 25.04
CA TYR A 65 -28.44 -5.22 23.77
C TYR A 65 -29.93 -5.00 23.51
N SER A 66 -30.24 -3.84 22.93
CA SER A 66 -31.61 -3.50 22.50
C SER A 66 -32.01 -4.23 21.21
N ASN A 67 -31.05 -4.83 20.50
CA ASN A 67 -31.25 -5.48 19.22
C ASN A 67 -30.37 -6.73 19.07
N PRO A 68 -30.80 -7.72 18.27
CA PRO A 68 -30.04 -8.97 18.06
C PRO A 68 -28.69 -8.75 17.37
N ASP A 69 -28.55 -7.68 16.58
CA ASP A 69 -27.32 -7.33 15.86
C ASP A 69 -26.22 -6.71 16.76
N ARG A 70 -26.46 -6.62 18.07
CA ARG A 70 -25.52 -6.08 19.08
C ARG A 70 -25.00 -4.68 18.77
N THR A 71 -25.81 -3.82 18.15
CA THR A 71 -25.38 -2.47 17.75
C THR A 71 -25.74 -1.38 18.75
N VAL A 72 -26.72 -1.63 19.65
CA VAL A 72 -27.18 -0.65 20.64
C VAL A 72 -27.27 -1.29 22.03
N LEU A 73 -26.59 -0.68 23.01
CA LEU A 73 -26.62 -1.09 24.41
C LEU A 73 -27.79 -0.46 25.17
N LEU A 74 -28.40 -1.22 26.07
CA LEU A 74 -29.41 -0.71 27.00
C LEU A 74 -28.81 0.31 27.98
N PRO A 75 -29.60 1.22 28.58
CA PRO A 75 -29.11 2.17 29.59
C PRO A 75 -28.48 1.50 30.83
N THR A 76 -28.93 0.29 31.16
CA THR A 76 -28.45 -0.53 32.28
C THR A 76 -27.22 -1.39 31.93
N ALA A 77 -26.80 -1.41 30.66
CA ALA A 77 -25.70 -2.26 30.21
C ALA A 77 -24.36 -1.84 30.83
N VAL A 78 -23.62 -2.82 31.33
CA VAL A 78 -22.29 -2.70 31.95
C VAL A 78 -21.38 -3.83 31.45
N PRO A 79 -20.09 -3.53 31.16
CA PRO A 79 -19.17 -4.56 30.71
C PRO A 79 -18.94 -5.55 31.85
N THR A 80 -19.24 -6.81 31.59
CA THR A 80 -19.25 -7.89 32.60
C THR A 80 -18.76 -9.21 32.03
N ASP A 81 -18.76 -9.37 30.71
CA ASP A 81 -18.26 -10.57 30.05
C ASP A 81 -16.74 -10.47 29.83
N PHE A 82 -16.00 -11.14 30.70
CA PHE A 82 -14.55 -11.28 30.63
C PHE A 82 -14.12 -12.72 30.36
N SER A 83 -15.05 -13.58 29.90
CA SER A 83 -14.82 -15.02 29.75
C SER A 83 -13.75 -15.37 28.69
N LEU A 84 -13.39 -14.44 27.82
CA LEU A 84 -12.31 -14.60 26.83
C LEU A 84 -10.91 -14.46 27.43
N ILE A 85 -10.78 -13.95 28.66
CA ILE A 85 -9.48 -13.75 29.33
C ILE A 85 -8.94 -15.06 29.93
N PHE A 86 -9.80 -16.05 30.19
CA PHE A 86 -9.42 -17.28 30.90
C PHE A 86 -9.10 -18.50 30.01
N LYS A 87 -9.14 -18.36 28.67
CA LYS A 87 -8.92 -19.49 27.76
C LYS A 87 -7.47 -19.70 27.28
N GLU A 88 -6.53 -18.81 27.62
CA GLU A 88 -5.11 -18.98 27.21
C GLU A 88 -4.23 -19.71 28.24
N HIS A 89 -4.76 -20.11 29.40
CA HIS A 89 -4.00 -20.82 30.44
C HIS A 89 -4.26 -22.33 30.55
N ALA A 90 -4.79 -22.96 29.49
CA ALA A 90 -4.88 -24.43 29.45
C ALA A 90 -4.67 -24.95 28.03
N CYS A 91 -3.41 -25.28 27.68
CA CYS A 91 -2.99 -26.60 27.24
C CYS A 91 -1.66 -26.50 26.48
N SER A 92 -0.58 -26.70 27.22
CA SER A 92 0.64 -27.30 26.67
C SER A 92 0.60 -28.79 27.01
N THR A 93 0.94 -29.60 26.02
CA THR A 93 1.40 -31.00 26.08
C THR A 93 0.35 -32.12 25.98
N SER A 94 0.59 -32.95 24.96
CA SER A 94 0.44 -34.40 24.86
C SER A 94 -0.49 -34.93 23.76
N CYS A 95 0.11 -35.90 23.09
CA CYS A 95 -0.20 -36.73 21.93
C CYS A 95 -1.48 -37.60 22.05
N VAL A 96 -1.99 -38.05 20.89
CA VAL A 96 -2.06 -39.46 20.41
C VAL A 96 -3.10 -39.61 19.28
N ASP A 97 -2.56 -39.91 18.09
CA ASP A 97 -2.94 -40.80 16.98
C ASP A 97 -4.37 -41.35 16.65
N THR A 98 -4.51 -41.51 15.31
CA THR A 98 -5.28 -42.50 14.48
C THR A 98 -6.81 -42.29 14.34
N SER A 99 -7.45 -42.41 13.16
CA SER A 99 -7.15 -43.17 11.92
C SER A 99 -8.11 -42.82 10.75
N ILE A 100 -7.59 -42.86 9.50
CA ILE A 100 -8.16 -43.40 8.22
C ILE A 100 -9.46 -42.72 7.67
N SER A 101 -9.62 -42.29 6.42
CA SER A 101 -9.15 -42.74 5.08
C SER A 101 -9.23 -41.62 4.01
N ASP A 102 -8.21 -41.50 3.16
CA ASP A 102 -8.29 -40.93 1.79
C ASP A 102 -8.80 -41.98 0.78
N PRO A 103 -9.20 -41.59 -0.45
CA PRO A 103 -8.27 -41.85 -1.56
C PRO A 103 -8.16 -40.77 -2.69
N LEU A 104 -6.90 -40.59 -3.16
CA LEU A 104 -6.40 -40.55 -4.56
C LEU A 104 -6.51 -39.24 -5.39
N PHE A 105 -5.55 -38.77 -6.22
CA PHE A 105 -4.22 -39.21 -6.74
C PHE A 105 -3.46 -37.90 -7.14
N ASN A 106 -2.35 -37.50 -6.52
CA ASN A 106 -0.92 -37.84 -6.71
C ASN A 106 -0.30 -37.60 -8.11
N ASN A 107 0.76 -36.78 -8.15
CA ASN A 107 2.08 -37.21 -8.63
C ASN A 107 3.21 -36.28 -8.12
N SER A 108 4.16 -36.92 -7.45
CA SER A 108 5.41 -36.44 -6.88
C SER A 108 6.59 -36.77 -7.81
N VAL A 109 7.74 -36.11 -7.63
CA VAL A 109 9.02 -36.79 -7.35
C VAL A 109 9.87 -35.87 -6.48
N ALA A 110 10.36 -36.44 -5.37
CA ALA A 110 11.30 -35.87 -4.42
C ALA A 110 12.60 -36.69 -4.45
N THR A 111 13.71 -36.11 -3.99
CA THR A 111 14.77 -36.70 -3.11
C THR A 111 15.93 -35.69 -3.05
N SER A 112 16.66 -35.45 -1.96
CA SER A 112 16.76 -36.07 -0.64
C SER A 112 17.51 -35.11 0.31
N THR A 113 17.04 -35.07 1.56
CA THR A 113 17.68 -34.59 2.82
C THR A 113 18.89 -35.47 3.21
N PRO A 114 19.55 -35.40 4.41
CA PRO A 114 19.30 -34.55 5.61
C PRO A 114 20.54 -33.95 6.37
N THR A 115 20.26 -32.87 7.13
CA THR A 115 20.63 -32.51 8.54
C THR A 115 21.97 -32.95 9.19
N LYS A 116 22.63 -32.22 10.12
CA LYS A 116 22.16 -31.35 11.23
C LYS A 116 23.38 -30.72 11.94
N GLN A 117 23.22 -29.48 12.46
CA GLN A 117 23.65 -28.97 13.80
C GLN A 117 25.13 -29.02 14.20
N LYS A 118 25.73 -28.10 14.98
CA LYS A 118 25.37 -26.80 15.61
C LYS A 118 26.67 -26.28 16.26
N GLU A 119 26.72 -24.97 16.50
CA GLU A 119 27.39 -24.30 17.63
C GLU A 119 28.94 -24.38 17.70
N SER A 120 29.64 -23.32 17.31
CA SER A 120 30.00 -22.11 18.09
C SER A 120 31.26 -22.31 18.93
N ILE A 121 32.24 -21.43 18.73
CA ILE A 121 32.94 -20.64 19.75
C ILE A 121 34.05 -19.85 19.01
N SER A 122 33.89 -18.54 19.06
CA SER A 122 34.88 -17.51 18.75
C SER A 122 36.08 -17.61 19.68
N ILE A 123 37.28 -17.26 19.22
CA ILE A 123 38.19 -16.30 19.86
C ILE A 123 39.22 -15.85 18.83
N SER A 124 39.22 -14.54 18.58
CA SER A 124 40.27 -13.77 17.93
C SER A 124 41.46 -13.59 18.88
N CYS A 125 42.69 -13.68 18.39
CA CYS A 125 43.84 -13.13 19.11
C CYS A 125 44.88 -12.57 18.14
N SER A 126 44.89 -11.24 18.07
CA SER A 126 45.99 -10.40 17.64
C SER A 126 47.14 -10.47 18.65
N LEU A 127 48.38 -10.67 18.19
CA LEU A 127 49.57 -10.38 18.97
C LEU A 127 50.61 -9.61 18.14
N SER A 128 50.99 -8.47 18.70
CA SER A 128 52.14 -7.64 18.35
C SER A 128 53.47 -8.33 18.73
N PRO A 129 54.61 -7.84 18.22
CA PRO A 129 55.91 -8.50 18.36
C PRO A 129 56.68 -8.02 19.59
N SER A 130 57.42 -8.92 20.24
CA SER A 130 58.55 -8.51 21.09
C SER A 130 59.59 -9.61 21.30
N SER A 131 60.84 -9.16 21.10
CA SER A 131 62.09 -9.52 21.79
C SER A 131 62.62 -10.96 21.75
N SER A 132 63.59 -11.11 20.85
CA SER A 132 64.89 -11.77 21.02
C SER A 132 65.34 -12.11 22.45
N TYR A 133 65.52 -13.40 22.72
CA TYR A 133 66.57 -13.91 23.63
C TYR A 133 67.11 -15.23 23.06
N SER A 134 68.42 -15.23 22.83
CA SER A 134 69.22 -16.38 22.40
C SER A 134 69.49 -17.30 23.60
N ALA A 135 69.33 -18.61 23.42
CA ALA A 135 69.97 -19.61 24.26
C ALA A 135 70.29 -20.85 23.41
N ASP A 136 71.59 -21.13 23.29
CA ASP A 136 72.14 -22.35 22.72
C ASP A 136 71.69 -23.58 23.51
N CYS A 137 71.43 -24.68 22.80
CA CYS A 137 71.74 -26.03 23.28
C CYS A 137 72.07 -26.94 22.09
N SER A 138 73.35 -27.18 21.90
CA SER A 138 73.92 -28.25 21.10
C SER A 138 73.79 -29.60 21.82
N ILE A 139 73.15 -30.60 21.20
CA ILE A 139 73.54 -32.02 21.35
C ILE A 139 73.49 -32.71 19.99
N SER A 140 74.62 -33.31 19.68
CA SER A 140 75.07 -34.05 18.51
C SER A 140 74.35 -35.39 18.31
N SER A 141 74.14 -35.80 17.05
CA SER A 141 74.12 -37.22 16.69
C SER A 141 74.24 -37.45 15.18
N SER A 142 75.36 -38.09 14.82
CA SER A 142 75.59 -39.05 13.72
C SER A 142 75.32 -38.63 12.27
N THR A 143 76.36 -38.09 11.64
CA THR A 143 76.57 -38.14 10.20
C THR A 143 76.82 -39.57 9.73
N GLN A 144 75.82 -40.21 9.11
CA GLN A 144 76.08 -41.28 8.14
C GLN A 144 76.60 -40.64 6.85
N THR A 145 77.90 -40.71 6.63
CA THR A 145 78.56 -40.21 5.44
C THR A 145 78.32 -41.16 4.27
N THR A 146 77.43 -40.77 3.37
CA THR A 146 77.43 -41.28 2.00
C THR A 146 78.69 -40.77 1.28
N GLN A 147 79.39 -41.64 0.53
CA GLN A 147 80.62 -41.32 -0.23
C GLN A 147 80.41 -40.39 -1.43
N THR A 148 79.44 -39.49 -1.37
CA THR A 148 79.20 -38.49 -2.40
C THR A 148 78.81 -37.20 -1.72
N THR A 149 79.64 -36.16 -1.86
CA THR A 149 79.32 -34.82 -1.36
C THR A 149 77.95 -34.40 -1.91
N GLN A 150 77.07 -33.83 -1.06
CA GLN A 150 75.71 -33.46 -1.45
C GLN A 150 75.67 -32.63 -2.75
N ILE A 151 76.72 -31.85 -2.99
CA ILE A 151 76.98 -31.03 -4.19
C ILE A 151 76.97 -31.86 -5.48
N LEU A 152 77.58 -33.05 -5.51
CA LEU A 152 77.62 -33.93 -6.68
C LEU A 152 76.25 -34.58 -6.99
N SER A 153 75.38 -34.72 -5.99
CA SER A 153 74.03 -35.30 -6.14
C SER A 153 72.93 -34.29 -6.50
N LEU A 154 73.21 -32.99 -6.35
CA LEU A 154 72.27 -31.87 -6.53
C LEU A 154 72.11 -31.47 -8.01
N HIS A 155 73.11 -31.76 -8.85
CA HIS A 155 73.20 -31.25 -10.21
C HIS A 155 73.15 -32.31 -11.30
N THR A 156 72.54 -33.47 -11.05
CA THR A 156 72.33 -34.47 -12.10
C THR A 156 71.44 -33.93 -13.23
N PRO A 157 71.69 -34.26 -14.51
CA PRO A 157 70.92 -33.75 -15.65
C PRO A 157 69.41 -33.96 -15.50
N ARG A 158 69.04 -35.13 -14.95
CA ARG A 158 67.65 -35.50 -14.65
C ARG A 158 67.01 -34.59 -13.60
N LYS A 159 67.71 -34.26 -12.50
CA LYS A 159 67.21 -33.34 -11.47
C LYS A 159 67.14 -31.89 -11.96
N LYS A 160 68.07 -31.46 -12.84
CA LYS A 160 68.00 -30.15 -13.49
C LYS A 160 66.76 -30.03 -14.38
N LYS A 161 66.44 -31.07 -15.16
CA LYS A 161 65.24 -31.13 -16.01
C LYS A 161 63.94 -31.07 -15.18
N TYR A 162 63.83 -31.86 -14.11
CA TYR A 162 62.64 -31.78 -13.24
C TYR A 162 62.51 -30.43 -12.53
N ARG A 163 63.62 -29.75 -12.19
CA ARG A 163 63.59 -28.39 -11.62
C ARG A 163 63.21 -27.32 -12.65
N SER A 164 63.53 -27.49 -13.93
CA SER A 164 63.03 -26.60 -14.98
C SER A 164 61.53 -26.84 -15.22
N GLU A 165 61.10 -28.10 -15.30
CA GLU A 165 59.67 -28.45 -15.46
C GLU A 165 58.83 -27.95 -14.28
N LEU A 166 59.30 -28.11 -13.03
CA LEU A 166 58.60 -27.57 -11.86
C LEU A 166 58.51 -26.03 -11.87
N ARG A 167 59.54 -25.35 -12.38
CA ARG A 167 59.50 -23.88 -12.55
C ARG A 167 58.52 -23.48 -13.64
N GLU A 168 58.47 -24.20 -14.76
CA GLU A 168 57.49 -23.95 -15.82
C GLU A 168 56.06 -24.19 -15.35
N ILE A 169 55.81 -25.27 -14.62
CA ILE A 169 54.49 -25.58 -14.05
C ILE A 169 54.09 -24.51 -13.03
N LYS A 170 55.01 -24.09 -12.15
CA LYS A 170 54.75 -23.04 -11.17
C LYS A 170 54.44 -21.70 -11.84
N ASN A 171 55.22 -21.31 -12.85
CA ASN A 171 54.96 -20.08 -13.60
C ASN A 171 53.62 -20.14 -14.35
N LYS A 172 53.26 -21.30 -14.93
CA LYS A 172 51.95 -21.50 -15.57
C LYS A 172 50.81 -21.41 -14.56
N TYR A 173 50.99 -21.95 -13.35
CA TYR A 173 50.01 -21.87 -12.28
C TYR A 173 49.80 -20.41 -11.83
N GLU A 174 50.88 -19.67 -11.57
CA GLU A 174 50.81 -18.24 -11.22
C GLU A 174 50.15 -17.40 -12.32
N GLN A 175 50.45 -17.69 -13.60
CA GLN A 175 49.80 -17.03 -14.74
C GLN A 175 48.30 -17.36 -14.84
N LEU A 176 47.91 -18.61 -14.57
CA LEU A 176 46.50 -19.03 -14.56
C LEU A 176 45.74 -18.40 -13.40
N GLU A 177 46.35 -18.32 -12.21
CA GLU A 177 45.79 -17.69 -11.03
C GLU A 177 45.58 -16.18 -11.24
N GLN A 178 46.56 -15.49 -11.84
CA GLN A 178 46.43 -14.08 -12.22
C GLN A 178 45.31 -13.85 -13.24
N LYS A 179 45.19 -14.73 -14.25
CA LYS A 179 44.10 -14.67 -15.24
C LYS A 179 42.74 -14.93 -14.59
N MET A 180 42.65 -15.87 -13.66
CA MET A 180 41.42 -16.19 -12.94
C MET A 180 40.96 -15.00 -12.09
N ASN A 181 41.88 -14.36 -11.37
CA ASN A 181 41.59 -13.15 -10.59
C ASN A 181 41.18 -11.98 -11.49
N ALA A 182 41.88 -11.73 -12.61
CA ALA A 182 41.52 -10.68 -13.55
C ALA A 182 40.14 -10.91 -14.19
N LEU A 183 39.80 -12.15 -14.58
CA LEU A 183 38.48 -12.50 -15.08
C LEU A 183 37.40 -12.39 -14.01
N SER A 184 37.71 -12.75 -12.76
CA SER A 184 36.80 -12.60 -11.61
C SER A 184 36.50 -11.13 -11.33
N GLU A 185 37.51 -10.25 -11.38
CA GLU A 185 37.34 -8.80 -11.25
C GLU A 185 36.56 -8.21 -12.43
N GLU A 186 36.81 -8.66 -13.66
CA GLU A 186 36.05 -8.21 -14.84
C GLU A 186 34.59 -8.64 -14.75
N VAL A 187 34.31 -9.85 -14.27
CA VAL A 187 32.95 -10.34 -14.01
C VAL A 187 32.31 -9.54 -12.86
N ALA A 188 33.03 -9.21 -11.79
CA ALA A 188 32.53 -8.37 -10.71
C ALA A 188 32.22 -6.93 -11.17
N MET A 189 33.03 -6.35 -12.05
CA MET A 189 32.83 -5.03 -12.66
C MET A 189 31.65 -5.04 -13.66
N LYS A 190 31.52 -6.09 -14.48
CA LYS A 190 30.37 -6.25 -15.36
C LYS A 190 29.09 -6.53 -14.58
N ASN A 191 29.17 -7.27 -13.47
CA ASN A 191 28.06 -7.51 -12.56
C ASN A 191 27.74 -6.30 -11.68
N SER A 192 28.65 -5.34 -11.46
CA SER A 192 28.35 -4.06 -10.79
C SER A 192 27.78 -3.04 -11.77
N ALA A 193 28.22 -3.04 -13.04
CA ALA A 193 27.61 -2.28 -14.12
C ALA A 193 26.21 -2.81 -14.50
N ASN A 194 26.01 -4.14 -14.40
CA ASN A 194 24.72 -4.82 -14.50
C ASN A 194 24.07 -5.10 -13.14
N ALA A 195 24.59 -4.52 -12.04
CA ALA A 195 23.84 -4.40 -10.80
C ALA A 195 22.81 -3.30 -11.01
N ILE A 196 21.92 -3.56 -11.96
CA ILE A 196 20.61 -2.97 -12.03
C ILE A 196 19.99 -3.39 -10.72
N ASP A 197 19.96 -2.44 -9.79
CA ASP A 197 19.14 -2.47 -8.60
C ASP A 197 17.82 -3.16 -8.98
N VAL A 198 17.60 -4.37 -8.44
CA VAL A 198 16.39 -5.20 -8.65
C VAL A 198 15.12 -4.46 -8.19
N THR A 199 15.31 -3.24 -7.69
CA THR A 199 14.38 -2.23 -7.17
C THR A 199 14.15 -1.02 -8.11
N SER A 200 14.60 -1.05 -9.36
CA SER A 200 14.41 0.11 -10.27
C SER A 200 12.92 0.26 -10.66
N VAL A 201 12.30 1.35 -10.21
CA VAL A 201 10.92 1.73 -10.57
C VAL A 201 10.76 1.84 -12.10
N GLU A 202 11.87 2.11 -12.79
CA GLU A 202 11.92 2.20 -14.25
C GLU A 202 11.68 0.86 -14.94
N LEU A 203 12.28 -0.23 -14.46
CA LEU A 203 12.04 -1.57 -15.00
C LEU A 203 10.57 -1.97 -14.78
N PHE A 204 10.04 -1.72 -13.57
CA PHE A 204 8.64 -1.96 -13.26
C PHE A 204 7.70 -1.18 -14.19
N ASN A 205 7.97 0.10 -14.42
CA ASN A 205 7.16 0.93 -15.31
C ASN A 205 7.15 0.41 -16.76
N ARG A 206 8.29 -0.06 -17.28
CA ARG A 206 8.37 -0.65 -18.63
C ARG A 206 7.57 -1.95 -18.73
N VAL A 207 7.66 -2.82 -17.72
CA VAL A 207 6.87 -4.07 -17.66
C VAL A 207 5.38 -3.75 -17.59
N VAL A 208 4.98 -2.78 -16.77
CA VAL A 208 3.58 -2.36 -16.65
C VAL A 208 3.05 -1.77 -17.96
N GLU A 209 3.85 -0.97 -18.67
CA GLU A 209 3.48 -0.45 -19.99
C GLU A 209 3.34 -1.54 -21.06
N ALA A 210 4.21 -2.57 -21.03
CA ALA A 210 4.19 -3.64 -22.01
C ALA A 210 3.00 -4.60 -21.83
N HIS A 211 2.55 -4.82 -20.59
CA HIS A 211 1.58 -5.87 -20.28
C HIS A 211 0.20 -5.37 -19.86
N LEU A 212 0.04 -4.07 -19.52
CA LEU A 212 -1.24 -3.53 -19.08
C LEU A 212 -1.81 -2.47 -20.03
N PRO A 213 -3.15 -2.39 -20.13
CA PRO A 213 -3.83 -1.30 -20.81
C PRO A 213 -3.43 0.08 -20.25
N PRO A 214 -3.45 1.15 -21.07
CA PRO A 214 -2.99 2.48 -20.66
C PRO A 214 -3.65 3.01 -19.38
N ASN A 215 -4.96 2.79 -19.21
CA ASN A 215 -5.71 3.24 -18.04
C ASN A 215 -5.25 2.55 -16.75
N LEU A 216 -4.97 1.25 -16.80
CA LEU A 216 -4.48 0.50 -15.66
C LEU A 216 -3.02 0.82 -15.36
N CYS A 217 -2.20 0.96 -16.40
CA CYS A 217 -0.82 1.41 -16.30
C CYS A 217 -0.72 2.75 -15.56
N MET A 218 -1.56 3.72 -15.92
CA MET A 218 -1.64 5.01 -15.24
C MET A 218 -1.94 4.88 -13.74
N ILE A 219 -2.94 4.06 -13.37
CA ILE A 219 -3.33 3.88 -11.96
C ILE A 219 -2.20 3.22 -11.17
N ILE A 220 -1.60 2.17 -11.71
CA ILE A 220 -0.53 1.41 -11.05
C ILE A 220 0.70 2.27 -10.84
N LYS A 221 1.13 3.03 -11.86
CA LYS A 221 2.24 3.98 -11.76
C LYS A 221 1.99 5.03 -10.68
N GLN A 222 0.80 5.64 -10.71
CA GLN A 222 0.39 6.60 -9.69
C GLN A 222 0.42 5.95 -8.29
N TYR A 223 -0.02 4.71 -8.15
CA TYR A 223 -0.02 4.00 -6.87
C TYR A 223 1.41 3.80 -6.34
N VAL A 224 2.35 3.39 -7.19
CA VAL A 224 3.76 3.20 -6.83
C VAL A 224 4.44 4.51 -6.47
N GLU A 225 4.20 5.58 -7.23
CA GLU A 225 4.75 6.92 -6.94
C GLU A 225 4.28 7.49 -5.59
N MET A 226 3.04 7.16 -5.21
CA MET A 226 2.41 7.65 -3.99
C MET A 226 2.75 6.78 -2.78
N GLY A 227 3.01 5.48 -2.98
CA GLY A 227 3.47 4.57 -1.92
C GLY A 227 4.75 5.05 -1.22
N LYS A 228 5.62 5.79 -1.93
CA LYS A 228 6.85 6.38 -1.36
C LYS A 228 6.61 7.64 -0.52
N LYS A 229 5.40 8.22 -0.55
CA LYS A 229 5.10 9.54 0.00
C LYS A 229 4.09 9.45 1.14
N LYS A 230 4.15 10.43 2.04
CA LYS A 230 3.09 10.63 3.05
C LYS A 230 1.81 11.16 2.38
N PRO A 231 0.61 10.92 2.93
CA PRO A 231 -0.66 11.36 2.33
C PRO A 231 -0.77 12.86 2.04
N GLN A 232 -0.04 13.71 2.78
CA GLN A 232 -0.01 15.15 2.56
C GLN A 232 0.78 15.55 1.29
N GLY A 233 1.70 14.71 0.84
CA GLY A 233 2.53 14.94 -0.36
C GLY A 233 1.92 14.38 -1.65
N TYR A 234 0.67 13.91 -1.59
CA TYR A 234 -0.01 13.27 -2.70
C TYR A 234 -0.35 14.28 -3.80
N ARG A 235 0.21 14.04 -4.99
CA ARG A 235 -0.02 14.84 -6.20
C ARG A 235 -0.69 13.96 -7.25
N TYR A 236 -1.84 14.40 -7.73
CA TYR A 236 -2.65 13.67 -8.69
C TYR A 236 -2.58 14.33 -10.07
N SER A 237 -2.35 13.50 -11.10
CA SER A 237 -2.45 13.90 -12.50
C SER A 237 -3.90 14.31 -12.87
N SER A 238 -4.07 14.99 -14.00
CA SER A 238 -5.39 15.38 -14.51
C SER A 238 -6.23 14.16 -14.85
N GLN A 239 -5.63 13.13 -15.45
CA GLN A 239 -6.32 11.90 -15.83
C GLN A 239 -6.84 11.13 -14.60
N ILE A 240 -6.07 11.05 -13.52
CA ILE A 240 -6.53 10.43 -12.27
C ILE A 240 -7.65 11.25 -11.63
N LYS A 241 -7.58 12.59 -11.68
CA LYS A 241 -8.68 13.45 -11.20
C LYS A 241 -9.95 13.22 -12.02
N GLN A 242 -9.84 13.07 -13.33
CA GLN A 242 -10.99 12.80 -14.21
C GLN A 242 -11.60 11.43 -13.95
N LEU A 243 -10.78 10.38 -13.81
CA LEU A 243 -11.24 9.05 -13.43
C LEU A 243 -11.94 9.08 -12.05
N ALA A 244 -11.33 9.73 -11.07
CA ALA A 244 -11.89 9.89 -9.74
C ALA A 244 -13.23 10.64 -9.75
N LEU A 245 -13.34 11.69 -10.57
CA LEU A 245 -14.58 12.44 -10.76
C LEU A 245 -15.68 11.56 -11.40
N THR A 246 -15.31 10.75 -12.39
CA THR A 246 -16.22 9.81 -13.05
C THR A 246 -16.79 8.79 -12.07
N ILE A 247 -15.92 8.17 -11.26
CA ILE A 247 -16.35 7.22 -10.21
C ILE A 247 -17.23 7.91 -9.18
N TYR A 248 -16.91 9.15 -8.80
CA TYR A 248 -17.72 9.93 -7.86
C TYR A 248 -19.14 10.20 -8.39
N PHE A 249 -19.28 10.49 -9.69
CA PHE A 249 -20.59 10.68 -10.32
C PHE A 249 -21.39 9.39 -10.48
N PHE A 250 -20.74 8.23 -10.64
CA PHE A 250 -21.44 6.94 -10.57
C PHE A 250 -21.97 6.62 -9.18
N GLY A 251 -21.31 7.12 -8.13
CA GLY A 251 -21.83 7.00 -6.78
C GLY A 251 -20.84 7.43 -5.71
N PRO A 252 -21.21 8.37 -4.81
CA PRO A 252 -20.33 8.79 -3.72
C PRO A 252 -19.94 7.63 -2.78
N ARG A 253 -20.84 6.65 -2.58
CA ARG A 253 -20.56 5.45 -1.76
C ARG A 253 -19.52 4.55 -2.42
N VAL A 254 -19.66 4.30 -3.71
CA VAL A 254 -18.70 3.52 -4.52
C VAL A 254 -17.34 4.21 -4.48
N TYR A 255 -17.34 5.54 -4.64
CA TYR A 255 -16.12 6.34 -4.53
C TYR A 255 -15.45 6.20 -3.17
N THR A 256 -16.20 6.30 -2.06
CA THR A 256 -15.61 6.15 -0.73
C THR A 256 -14.97 4.79 -0.50
N PHE A 257 -15.55 3.73 -1.06
CA PHE A 257 -15.00 2.38 -1.01
C PHE A 257 -13.72 2.24 -1.86
N LEU A 258 -13.76 2.68 -3.12
CA LEU A 258 -12.62 2.58 -4.03
C LEU A 258 -11.47 3.52 -3.65
N LYS A 259 -11.76 4.64 -2.99
CA LYS A 259 -10.74 5.60 -2.56
C LYS A 259 -9.70 4.98 -1.63
N SER A 260 -10.10 4.13 -0.69
CA SER A 260 -9.15 3.44 0.20
C SER A 260 -8.29 2.42 -0.53
N LEU A 261 -8.81 1.82 -1.61
CA LEU A 261 -8.12 0.78 -2.37
C LEU A 261 -7.15 1.36 -3.40
N LEU A 262 -7.57 2.41 -4.11
CA LEU A 262 -6.84 2.96 -5.26
C LEU A 262 -6.12 4.29 -4.96
N GLN A 263 -6.03 4.68 -3.67
CA GLN A 263 -5.43 5.95 -3.23
C GLN A 263 -5.97 7.18 -3.99
N LEU A 264 -7.29 7.25 -4.21
CA LEU A 264 -7.89 8.34 -5.00
C LEU A 264 -7.92 9.68 -4.26
N PRO A 265 -8.08 10.81 -4.99
CA PRO A 265 -8.22 12.14 -4.39
C PRO A 265 -9.29 12.24 -3.29
N SER A 266 -9.19 13.26 -2.45
CA SER A 266 -10.28 13.52 -1.51
C SER A 266 -11.49 14.13 -2.22
N PRO A 267 -12.73 13.96 -1.71
CA PRO A 267 -13.89 14.66 -2.26
C PRO A 267 -13.71 16.19 -2.28
N LYS A 268 -12.98 16.76 -1.32
CA LYS A 268 -12.62 18.19 -1.33
C LYS A 268 -11.75 18.55 -2.53
N THR A 269 -10.82 17.68 -2.90
CA THR A 269 -9.99 17.85 -4.11
C THR A 269 -10.85 17.80 -5.37
N LEU A 270 -11.83 16.89 -5.45
CA LEU A 270 -12.76 16.83 -6.58
C LEU A 270 -13.62 18.08 -6.68
N ARG A 271 -14.15 18.58 -5.56
CA ARG A 271 -14.91 19.86 -5.52
C ARG A 271 -14.09 21.02 -6.07
N ARG A 272 -12.82 21.15 -5.68
CA ARG A 272 -11.90 22.17 -6.23
C ARG A 272 -11.65 22.03 -7.73
N VAL A 273 -11.71 20.81 -8.27
CA VAL A 273 -11.58 20.58 -9.72
C VAL A 273 -12.85 21.07 -10.42
N THR A 274 -14.03 20.76 -9.88
CA THR A 274 -15.32 21.17 -10.46
C THR A 274 -15.62 22.65 -10.27
N GLU A 275 -15.15 23.28 -9.19
CA GLU A 275 -15.32 24.72 -8.90
C GLU A 275 -14.75 25.62 -10.00
N ARG A 276 -13.81 25.11 -10.80
CA ARG A 276 -13.25 25.83 -11.95
C ARG A 276 -14.23 25.95 -13.12
N ILE A 277 -15.22 25.06 -13.17
CA ILE A 277 -16.22 25.04 -14.24
C ILE A 277 -17.39 25.88 -13.75
N ASN A 278 -17.45 27.12 -14.24
CA ASN A 278 -18.56 28.01 -13.91
C ASN A 278 -19.75 27.75 -14.85
N ILE A 279 -20.85 27.25 -14.32
CA ILE A 279 -22.09 27.07 -15.07
C ILE A 279 -23.11 28.10 -14.57
N VAL A 280 -23.39 29.07 -15.43
CA VAL A 280 -24.28 30.21 -15.17
C VAL A 280 -25.61 30.00 -15.92
N PRO A 281 -26.75 30.50 -15.42
CA PRO A 281 -28.01 30.45 -16.14
C PRO A 281 -27.92 31.22 -17.47
N GLY A 282 -28.58 30.70 -18.49
CA GLY A 282 -28.52 31.17 -19.87
C GLY A 282 -27.63 30.28 -20.73
N LEU A 283 -27.14 30.86 -21.83
CA LEU A 283 -26.17 30.24 -22.73
C LEU A 283 -24.78 30.34 -22.10
N ASN A 284 -24.03 29.24 -22.13
CA ASN A 284 -22.69 29.18 -21.55
C ASN A 284 -21.66 28.83 -22.62
N ASP A 285 -20.78 29.79 -22.90
CA ASP A 285 -19.72 29.65 -23.91
C ASP A 285 -18.83 28.44 -23.65
N ILE A 286 -18.55 28.09 -22.38
CA ILE A 286 -17.74 26.91 -22.03
C ILE A 286 -18.38 25.62 -22.58
N ILE A 287 -19.72 25.53 -22.55
CA ILE A 287 -20.45 24.37 -23.07
C ILE A 287 -20.34 24.33 -24.59
N PHE A 288 -20.51 25.48 -25.26
CA PHE A 288 -20.41 25.58 -26.72
C PHE A 288 -18.99 25.32 -27.22
N GLU A 289 -17.95 25.88 -26.59
CA GLU A 289 -16.54 25.58 -26.90
C GLU A 289 -16.24 24.09 -26.74
N THR A 290 -16.73 23.48 -25.65
CA THR A 290 -16.57 22.03 -25.43
C THR A 290 -17.33 21.21 -26.47
N MET A 291 -18.47 21.71 -26.92
CA MET A 291 -19.30 21.08 -27.94
C MET A 291 -18.62 21.16 -29.31
N ASP A 292 -18.01 22.30 -29.67
CA ASP A 292 -17.25 22.45 -30.92
C ASP A 292 -16.10 21.46 -31.01
N LEU A 293 -15.37 21.26 -29.90
CA LEU A 293 -14.33 20.23 -29.81
C LEU A 293 -14.88 18.82 -30.02
N LYS A 294 -16.06 18.51 -29.48
CA LYS A 294 -16.72 17.21 -29.69
C LYS A 294 -17.19 17.05 -31.14
N ILE A 295 -17.85 18.07 -31.69
CA ILE A 295 -18.43 18.06 -33.04
C ILE A 295 -17.35 17.94 -34.11
N SER A 296 -16.16 18.53 -33.88
CA SER A 296 -15.04 18.42 -34.83
C SER A 296 -14.62 16.97 -35.12
N ASN A 297 -14.88 16.04 -34.19
CA ASN A 297 -14.54 14.63 -34.31
C ASN A 297 -15.74 13.74 -34.69
N ILE A 298 -16.91 14.35 -34.91
CA ILE A 298 -18.17 13.66 -35.19
C ILE A 298 -18.47 13.75 -36.70
N LYS A 299 -19.08 12.69 -37.25
CA LYS A 299 -19.50 12.63 -38.65
C LYS A 299 -20.55 13.70 -38.98
N ASP A 300 -20.63 14.14 -40.23
CA ASP A 300 -21.57 15.17 -40.64
C ASP A 300 -23.03 14.78 -40.39
N ASP A 301 -23.42 13.53 -40.69
CA ASP A 301 -24.77 13.02 -40.42
C ASP A 301 -25.16 13.07 -38.94
N ALA A 302 -24.17 13.08 -38.03
CA ALA A 302 -24.41 13.17 -36.59
C ALA A 302 -24.61 14.61 -36.10
N LYS A 303 -24.43 15.61 -36.97
CA LYS A 303 -24.66 17.04 -36.67
C LYS A 303 -26.13 17.43 -36.80
N ASP A 304 -26.94 16.63 -37.50
CA ASP A 304 -28.39 16.82 -37.56
C ASP A 304 -29.00 16.58 -36.18
N CYS A 305 -29.52 17.65 -35.58
CA CYS A 305 -30.01 17.68 -34.21
C CYS A 305 -31.37 18.33 -34.08
N VAL A 306 -32.10 17.91 -33.05
CA VAL A 306 -33.32 18.56 -32.56
C VAL A 306 -32.98 19.30 -31.26
N LEU A 307 -33.55 20.50 -31.13
CA LEU A 307 -33.56 21.24 -29.89
C LEU A 307 -34.77 20.80 -29.04
N CYS A 308 -34.50 20.12 -27.95
CA CYS A 308 -35.49 19.76 -26.93
C CYS A 308 -35.55 20.87 -25.88
N VAL A 309 -36.75 21.39 -25.63
CA VAL A 309 -37.01 22.39 -24.61
C VAL A 309 -38.10 21.86 -23.69
N ASP A 310 -37.85 21.88 -22.39
CA ASP A 310 -38.81 21.42 -21.40
C ASP A 310 -38.66 22.20 -20.08
N GLU A 311 -39.71 22.20 -19.28
CA GLU A 311 -39.81 22.92 -18.01
C GLU A 311 -39.79 21.95 -16.83
N MET A 312 -39.03 22.31 -15.79
CA MET A 312 -38.95 21.54 -14.55
C MET A 312 -39.33 22.41 -13.36
N SER A 313 -40.32 21.96 -12.58
CA SER A 313 -40.66 22.60 -11.30
C SER A 313 -39.51 22.44 -10.30
N ILE A 314 -39.11 23.53 -9.66
CA ILE A 314 -38.07 23.55 -8.62
C ILE A 314 -38.62 24.11 -7.31
N LYS A 315 -37.97 23.77 -6.21
CA LYS A 315 -38.27 24.40 -4.92
C LYS A 315 -37.76 25.84 -4.95
N THR A 316 -38.66 26.78 -4.68
CA THR A 316 -38.32 28.20 -4.53
C THR A 316 -37.31 28.40 -3.40
N TYR A 317 -36.11 28.85 -3.74
CA TYR A 317 -35.05 29.12 -2.77
C TYR A 317 -34.04 30.10 -3.35
N LEU A 318 -33.65 31.09 -2.54
CA LEU A 318 -32.58 32.03 -2.89
C LEU A 318 -31.29 31.59 -2.18
N PHE A 319 -30.22 31.44 -2.95
CA PHE A 319 -28.92 31.03 -2.46
C PHE A 319 -27.88 32.10 -2.79
N TYR A 320 -27.17 32.60 -1.77
CA TYR A 320 -26.08 33.54 -1.99
C TYR A 320 -24.77 32.79 -2.23
N ASN A 321 -24.20 32.96 -3.43
CA ASN A 321 -22.92 32.36 -3.80
C ASN A 321 -21.77 33.30 -3.42
N LEU A 322 -21.11 32.99 -2.30
CA LEU A 322 -19.98 33.76 -1.76
C LEU A 322 -18.79 33.90 -2.73
N SER A 323 -18.57 32.92 -3.60
CA SER A 323 -17.39 32.92 -4.49
C SER A 323 -17.54 33.86 -5.69
N GLN A 324 -18.77 34.15 -6.10
CA GLN A 324 -19.09 34.96 -7.28
C GLN A 324 -19.89 36.23 -6.93
N ASP A 325 -20.12 36.46 -5.64
CA ASP A 325 -20.84 37.62 -5.09
C ASP A 325 -22.19 37.91 -5.79
N TYR A 326 -23.02 36.87 -5.92
CA TYR A 326 -24.36 37.02 -6.50
C TYR A 326 -25.37 36.05 -5.88
N ILE A 327 -26.64 36.42 -5.98
CA ILE A 327 -27.77 35.62 -5.49
C ILE A 327 -28.32 34.77 -6.65
N VAL A 328 -28.33 33.46 -6.44
CA VAL A 328 -28.93 32.46 -7.32
C VAL A 328 -30.39 32.23 -6.93
N GLY A 329 -31.27 32.05 -7.91
CA GLY A 329 -32.66 31.65 -7.70
C GLY A 329 -33.70 32.72 -8.02
N PHE A 330 -33.29 33.91 -8.45
CA PHE A 330 -34.19 34.87 -9.07
C PHE A 330 -34.58 34.45 -10.48
N ASN A 331 -35.77 34.86 -10.90
CA ASN A 331 -36.20 34.73 -12.29
C ASN A 331 -35.22 35.49 -13.20
N ASN A 332 -34.63 34.74 -14.12
CA ASN A 332 -33.63 35.21 -15.05
C ASN A 332 -34.12 34.83 -16.46
N SER A 333 -35.14 35.55 -16.91
CA SER A 333 -35.52 35.56 -18.32
C SER A 333 -34.44 36.33 -19.09
N TYR A 334 -34.14 35.90 -20.33
CA TYR A 334 -33.00 36.37 -21.13
C TYR A 334 -32.82 37.90 -21.15
N ASP A 335 -33.92 38.67 -21.10
CA ASP A 335 -33.93 40.13 -21.18
C ASP A 335 -34.32 40.84 -19.86
N ARG A 336 -34.84 40.12 -18.86
CA ARG A 336 -35.36 40.71 -17.61
C ARG A 336 -35.02 39.85 -16.40
N LYS A 337 -34.21 40.42 -15.51
CA LYS A 337 -34.04 39.93 -14.14
C LYS A 337 -35.13 40.55 -13.27
N THR A 338 -36.08 39.76 -12.83
CA THR A 338 -37.03 40.19 -11.80
C THR A 338 -36.58 39.66 -10.45
N TYR A 339 -36.80 40.42 -9.38
CA TYR A 339 -36.44 40.03 -8.01
C TYR A 339 -37.42 39.00 -7.41
N GLU A 340 -38.13 38.28 -8.26
CA GLU A 340 -39.06 37.23 -7.87
C GLU A 340 -38.33 35.89 -7.83
N PRO A 341 -38.50 35.08 -6.77
CA PRO A 341 -37.93 33.75 -6.71
C PRO A 341 -38.52 32.85 -7.81
N ALA A 342 -37.66 32.14 -8.52
CA ALA A 342 -38.07 31.22 -9.58
C ALA A 342 -38.71 29.96 -8.99
N LYS A 343 -39.81 29.50 -9.62
CA LYS A 343 -40.48 28.23 -9.28
C LYS A 343 -40.24 27.16 -10.32
N GLN A 344 -39.77 27.54 -11.50
CA GLN A 344 -39.53 26.64 -12.62
C GLN A 344 -38.18 26.91 -13.27
N VAL A 345 -37.66 25.91 -13.97
CA VAL A 345 -36.45 25.99 -14.78
C VAL A 345 -36.77 25.52 -16.18
N LEU A 346 -36.56 26.39 -17.16
CA LEU A 346 -36.60 26.05 -18.58
C LEU A 346 -35.24 25.47 -18.98
N CYS A 347 -35.21 24.24 -19.49
CA CYS A 347 -33.98 23.53 -19.85
C CYS A 347 -33.91 23.33 -21.36
N PHE A 348 -32.74 23.58 -21.94
CA PHE A 348 -32.47 23.40 -23.37
C PHE A 348 -31.45 22.27 -23.55
N MET A 349 -31.81 21.28 -24.37
CA MET A 349 -30.96 20.12 -24.66
C MET A 349 -30.94 19.87 -26.16
N LEU A 350 -29.75 19.71 -26.73
CA LEU A 350 -29.58 19.22 -28.09
C LEU A 350 -29.53 17.69 -28.08
N ARG A 351 -30.24 17.07 -29.02
CA ARG A 351 -30.22 15.63 -29.25
C ARG A 351 -30.04 15.37 -30.74
N SER A 352 -29.13 14.47 -31.11
CA SER A 352 -29.00 14.08 -32.52
C SER A 352 -30.18 13.24 -32.99
N ILE A 353 -30.53 13.42 -34.26
CA ILE A 353 -31.58 12.66 -34.94
C ILE A 353 -31.05 11.27 -35.31
N ASN A 354 -29.84 11.23 -35.87
CA ASN A 354 -29.27 10.03 -36.48
C ASN A 354 -28.44 9.19 -35.48
N TYR A 355 -28.00 9.79 -34.36
CA TYR A 355 -27.11 9.15 -33.39
C TYR A 355 -27.59 9.35 -31.95
N ASP A 356 -27.22 8.44 -31.05
CA ASP A 356 -27.58 8.51 -29.64
C ASP A 356 -26.59 9.38 -28.84
N TRP A 357 -26.61 10.69 -29.10
CA TRP A 357 -25.94 11.66 -28.24
C TRP A 357 -26.87 12.82 -27.89
N LYS A 358 -26.70 13.34 -26.67
CA LYS A 358 -27.46 14.45 -26.12
C LYS A 358 -26.58 15.35 -25.25
N GLN A 359 -26.82 16.64 -25.29
CA GLN A 359 -26.04 17.63 -24.55
C GLN A 359 -26.97 18.76 -24.05
N PRO A 360 -27.11 18.96 -22.73
CA PRO A 360 -27.70 20.17 -22.19
C PRO A 360 -26.85 21.38 -22.59
N ILE A 361 -27.48 22.41 -23.15
CA ILE A 361 -26.79 23.61 -23.65
C ILE A 361 -27.04 24.85 -22.80
N ALA A 362 -28.23 24.96 -22.20
CA ALA A 362 -28.62 26.12 -21.44
C ALA A 362 -29.75 25.79 -20.46
N TYR A 363 -29.90 26.63 -19.44
CA TYR A 363 -31.06 26.60 -18.56
C TYR A 363 -31.38 28.02 -18.08
N CYS A 364 -32.66 28.33 -17.90
CA CYS A 364 -33.14 29.63 -17.45
C CYS A 364 -34.12 29.45 -16.28
N PHE A 365 -34.06 30.35 -15.30
CA PHE A 365 -34.97 30.36 -14.17
C PHE A 365 -36.22 31.17 -14.52
N TYR A 366 -37.42 30.59 -14.33
CA TYR A 366 -38.71 31.22 -14.64
C TYR A 366 -39.71 31.06 -13.48
N GLN A 367 -40.82 31.80 -13.53
CA GLN A 367 -41.83 31.87 -12.49
C GLN A 367 -42.80 30.70 -12.49
#